data_AF-A0A946A9H2-F1
#
_entry.id   AF-A0A946A9H2-F1
#
_cell.length_a   1.000
_cell.length_b   1.000
_cell.length_c   1.000
_cell.angle_alpha   90.00
_cell.angle_beta   90.00
_cell.angle_gamma   90.00
#
_symmetry.space_group_name_H-M   'P 1'
#
loop_
_entity.id
_entity.type
_entity.pdbx_description
1 polymer ?
#
loop_
_entity_poly.entity_id
_entity_poly.type
_entity_poly.pdbx_seq_one_letter_code
_entity_poly.pdbx_strand_id
1 'polypeptide(L)'
;MNIKPVLGPVAVAAILFAGDALAGTSQGLSNVSVDVSTALLNDDSAVRGGVRKRIDDITVLPQEDVIDFGDDLSQWALDGECDDPRFVGAGMTWTPMLDEDAFHDASDCRAQFDRDMIALAVGEPVELLGVRFGDNSSQWSYDGECDDPRFEGAGMVHATPLDEDLYRDAGDCSDLYLDSMVELVALGAIPDDATVVEVMLYDGIDFGDDHSEWSLDGECDDPRFAGPGMTATLLLDEDTYHDATDCRDEYADGRLWFA
;
A
#
# COMPACT_ATOMS: atom_id res chain seq x y z
N MET A 1 -29.31 -52.50 8.25
CA MET A 1 -29.23 -52.37 9.72
C MET A 1 -29.14 -50.89 10.03
N ASN A 2 -30.21 -50.36 10.63
CA ASN A 2 -30.37 -48.96 11.02
C ASN A 2 -29.56 -48.68 12.29
N ILE A 3 -28.71 -47.65 12.29
CA ILE A 3 -28.20 -47.06 13.53
C ILE A 3 -28.54 -45.57 13.46
N LYS A 4 -29.50 -45.18 14.30
CA LYS A 4 -29.98 -43.79 14.47
C LYS A 4 -28.97 -42.99 15.30
N PRO A 5 -28.85 -41.67 15.08
CA PRO A 5 -28.13 -40.78 15.99
C PRO A 5 -28.94 -40.52 17.27
N VAL A 6 -28.27 -40.53 18.42
CA VAL A 6 -28.85 -40.19 19.73
C VAL A 6 -28.57 -38.71 19.99
N LEU A 7 -29.61 -37.89 19.93
CA LEU A 7 -29.63 -36.56 20.56
C LEU A 7 -29.74 -36.74 22.08
N GLY A 8 -28.84 -36.09 22.83
CA GLY A 8 -28.97 -35.86 24.27
C GLY A 8 -28.95 -34.35 24.55
N PRO A 9 -29.81 -33.82 25.43
CA PRO A 9 -29.87 -32.40 25.72
C PRO A 9 -28.84 -32.03 26.78
N VAL A 10 -27.96 -31.06 26.49
CA VAL A 10 -27.20 -30.36 27.52
C VAL A 10 -27.86 -29.00 27.70
N ALA A 11 -28.55 -28.86 28.83
CA ALA A 11 -29.07 -27.60 29.32
C ALA A 11 -28.07 -26.98 30.32
N VAL A 12 -28.24 -25.65 30.52
CA VAL A 12 -27.70 -24.81 31.62
C VAL A 12 -26.29 -24.23 31.33
N ALA A 13 -26.01 -22.93 31.37
CA ALA A 13 -26.66 -21.80 32.04
C ALA A 13 -26.53 -20.51 31.21
N ALA A 14 -27.63 -19.76 31.07
CA ALA A 14 -27.59 -18.34 30.73
C ALA A 14 -27.27 -17.55 32.01
N ILE A 15 -26.15 -16.83 32.02
CA ILE A 15 -25.84 -15.86 33.08
C ILE A 15 -26.56 -14.57 32.73
N LEU A 16 -27.70 -14.36 33.38
CA LEU A 16 -28.40 -13.08 33.48
C LEU A 16 -27.63 -12.20 34.46
N PHE A 17 -27.06 -11.09 33.99
CA PHE A 17 -26.75 -9.96 34.85
C PHE A 17 -27.92 -8.97 34.78
N ALA A 18 -28.59 -8.82 35.91
CA ALA A 18 -29.59 -7.79 36.18
C ALA A 18 -29.10 -6.92 37.35
N GLY A 19 -29.36 -5.62 37.26
CA GLY A 19 -29.17 -4.62 38.32
C GLY A 19 -27.97 -3.68 38.05
N ASP A 20 -28.06 -2.36 38.12
CA ASP A 20 -29.14 -1.49 38.57
C ASP A 20 -29.08 -0.14 37.86
N ALA A 21 -30.27 0.42 37.64
CA ALA A 21 -30.49 1.79 37.24
C ALA A 21 -30.06 2.77 38.34
N LEU A 22 -29.27 3.78 37.97
CA LEU A 22 -29.20 5.03 38.71
C LEU A 22 -29.55 6.17 37.75
N ALA A 23 -30.82 6.56 37.81
CA ALA A 23 -31.30 7.84 37.32
C ALA A 23 -30.73 8.96 38.21
N GLY A 24 -30.09 9.94 37.59
CA GLY A 24 -29.62 11.18 38.22
C GLY A 24 -29.61 12.30 37.19
N THR A 25 -30.64 13.14 37.26
CA THR A 25 -31.02 14.24 36.36
C THR A 25 -30.07 15.46 36.31
N SER A 26 -30.21 16.19 35.19
CA SER A 26 -30.05 17.66 35.03
C SER A 26 -28.62 18.12 34.67
N GLN A 27 -28.31 18.93 33.65
CA GLN A 27 -29.03 19.82 32.71
C GLN A 27 -28.19 19.86 31.41
N GLY A 28 -28.71 19.96 30.18
CA GLY A 28 -29.32 21.16 29.62
C GLY A 28 -28.24 22.18 29.19
N LEU A 29 -28.26 22.58 27.90
CA LEU A 29 -27.54 23.66 27.19
C LEU A 29 -26.67 23.10 26.04
N SER A 30 -27.23 22.92 24.82
CA SER A 30 -27.45 23.93 23.78
C SER A 30 -26.19 24.23 22.94
N ASN A 31 -26.34 23.96 21.64
CA ASN A 31 -25.47 24.31 20.52
C ASN A 31 -24.69 25.62 20.72
N VAL A 32 -23.37 25.58 20.53
CA VAL A 32 -22.58 26.78 20.23
C VAL A 32 -21.84 26.52 18.93
N SER A 33 -22.42 27.08 17.87
CA SER A 33 -21.77 27.47 16.63
C SER A 33 -20.54 28.32 16.94
N VAL A 34 -19.36 27.92 16.46
CA VAL A 34 -18.14 28.73 16.56
C VAL A 34 -18.22 29.82 15.49
N ASP A 35 -18.61 31.01 15.94
CA ASP A 35 -18.65 32.24 15.16
C ASP A 35 -17.21 32.77 15.00
N VAL A 36 -16.71 32.82 13.76
CA VAL A 36 -15.43 33.44 13.41
C VAL A 36 -15.61 34.95 13.48
N SER A 37 -15.39 35.50 14.67
CA SER A 37 -15.31 36.95 14.87
C SER A 37 -13.87 37.40 15.11
N THR A 38 -13.40 38.17 14.13
CA THR A 38 -12.18 38.96 14.08
C THR A 38 -11.89 39.71 15.38
N ALA A 39 -10.83 39.31 16.10
CA ALA A 39 -10.27 40.09 17.20
C ALA A 39 -9.06 40.90 16.72
N LEU A 40 -9.32 42.16 16.39
CA LEU A 40 -8.31 43.22 16.31
C LEU A 40 -7.71 43.40 17.72
N LEU A 41 -6.45 43.00 17.91
CA LEU A 41 -5.70 43.35 19.11
C LEU A 41 -5.09 44.75 18.93
N ASN A 42 -5.61 45.70 19.72
CA ASN A 42 -5.02 47.02 19.89
C ASN A 42 -3.69 46.90 20.62
N ASP A 43 -2.67 47.49 19.99
CA ASP A 43 -1.34 47.78 20.51
C ASP A 43 -1.41 48.83 21.62
N ASP A 44 -0.82 48.54 22.77
CA ASP A 44 -0.30 49.54 23.71
C ASP A 44 0.51 48.86 24.82
N SER A 45 1.83 48.71 24.62
CA SER A 45 2.84 49.02 25.65
C SER A 45 4.27 48.73 25.16
N ALA A 46 4.98 49.82 24.88
CA ALA A 46 6.40 49.83 24.59
C ALA A 46 7.27 49.44 25.81
N VAL A 47 8.11 48.42 25.66
CA VAL A 47 9.40 48.34 26.37
C VAL A 47 10.50 47.99 25.37
N ARG A 48 11.58 48.76 25.47
CA ARG A 48 12.75 48.88 24.60
C ARG A 48 13.63 47.64 24.61
N GLY A 49 14.22 47.32 23.46
CA GLY A 49 15.39 46.43 23.32
C GLY A 49 15.16 45.31 22.31
N GLY A 50 15.27 45.63 21.03
CA GLY A 50 14.98 44.70 19.94
C GLY A 50 15.96 43.54 19.84
N VAL A 51 15.41 42.35 19.64
CA VAL A 51 15.48 41.61 18.37
C VAL A 51 14.08 41.02 18.17
N ARG A 52 13.27 41.59 17.25
CA ARG A 52 12.09 40.84 16.77
C ARG A 52 12.67 39.67 15.98
N LYS A 53 12.65 38.47 16.56
CA LYS A 53 12.95 37.25 15.79
C LYS A 53 11.91 37.23 14.67
N ARG A 54 12.40 37.36 13.45
CA ARG A 54 11.56 37.34 12.25
C ARG A 54 10.76 36.03 12.25
N ILE A 55 9.48 36.11 11.89
CA ILE A 55 8.53 34.97 11.87
C ILE A 55 8.90 33.94 10.78
N ASP A 56 9.89 34.25 9.96
CA ASP A 56 10.49 33.38 8.95
C ASP A 56 11.52 32.35 9.49
N ASP A 57 11.57 32.13 10.81
CA ASP A 57 12.30 31.02 11.44
C ASP A 57 11.35 30.10 12.23
N ILE A 58 10.17 29.87 11.66
CA ILE A 58 9.47 28.59 11.84
C ILE A 58 10.13 27.68 10.83
N THR A 59 11.08 26.87 11.28
CA THR A 59 11.39 25.62 10.59
C THR A 59 10.07 24.88 10.44
N VAL A 60 9.50 24.95 9.24
CA VAL A 60 8.50 24.00 8.75
C VAL A 60 9.20 22.66 8.91
N LEU A 61 8.88 21.97 10.00
CA LEU A 61 9.13 20.54 10.09
C LEU A 61 8.50 19.95 8.83
N PRO A 62 9.17 19.00 8.14
CA PRO A 62 8.57 18.37 6.97
C PRO A 62 7.16 17.96 7.38
N GLN A 63 6.19 18.43 6.59
CA GLN A 63 4.82 17.98 6.72
C GLN A 63 4.93 16.48 6.51
N GLU A 64 4.84 15.70 7.60
CA GLU A 64 4.35 14.32 7.48
C GLU A 64 3.15 14.43 6.55
N ASP A 65 3.11 13.67 5.46
CA ASP A 65 2.09 13.83 4.42
C ASP A 65 0.70 13.59 5.02
N VAL A 66 0.13 14.67 5.56
CA VAL A 66 -1.22 14.66 6.11
C VAL A 66 -2.10 14.60 4.87
N ILE A 67 -2.61 13.41 4.59
CA ILE A 67 -3.58 13.18 3.53
C ILE A 67 -4.73 14.17 3.72
N ASP A 68 -4.96 14.99 2.69
CA ASP A 68 -6.07 15.92 2.64
C ASP A 68 -7.31 15.18 2.12
N PHE A 69 -8.18 14.80 3.05
CA PHE A 69 -9.45 14.12 2.76
C PHE A 69 -10.51 15.08 2.17
N GLY A 70 -10.37 16.40 2.34
CA GLY A 70 -11.32 17.38 1.81
C GLY A 70 -12.52 17.68 2.72
N ASP A 71 -13.72 17.78 2.13
CA ASP A 71 -15.01 18.07 2.77
C ASP A 71 -16.08 16.98 2.50
N ASP A 72 -17.31 17.17 2.99
CA ASP A 72 -18.45 16.27 2.81
C ASP A 72 -19.58 16.93 1.98
N LEU A 73 -19.23 17.65 0.91
CA LEU A 73 -20.19 18.46 0.14
C LEU A 73 -20.78 17.76 -1.10
N SER A 74 -20.31 16.58 -1.49
CA SER A 74 -20.92 15.84 -2.61
C SER A 74 -22.31 15.31 -2.24
N GLN A 75 -23.07 14.86 -3.25
CA GLN A 75 -24.35 14.19 -3.00
C GLN A 75 -24.19 12.75 -2.48
N TRP A 76 -22.98 12.21 -2.56
CA TRP A 76 -22.62 10.85 -2.18
C TRP A 76 -21.95 10.79 -0.80
N ALA A 77 -21.46 11.94 -0.30
CA ALA A 77 -20.85 12.03 1.01
C ALA A 77 -21.73 11.51 2.17
N LEU A 78 -21.07 10.93 3.19
CA LEU A 78 -21.70 10.43 4.43
C LEU A 78 -22.66 9.26 4.21
N ASP A 79 -22.43 8.44 3.19
CA ASP A 79 -23.20 7.24 2.89
C ASP A 79 -22.56 5.94 3.41
N GLY A 80 -21.33 6.03 3.93
CA GLY A 80 -20.57 4.94 4.53
C GLY A 80 -19.57 4.27 3.57
N GLU A 81 -19.51 4.68 2.32
CA GLU A 81 -18.52 4.28 1.32
C GLU A 81 -17.59 5.47 1.04
N CYS A 82 -16.39 5.25 0.48
CA CYS A 82 -15.53 6.34 0.02
C CYS A 82 -15.77 6.60 -1.48
N ASP A 83 -16.24 7.80 -1.83
CA ASP A 83 -16.49 8.19 -3.23
C ASP A 83 -15.34 8.97 -3.88
N ASP A 84 -14.22 9.14 -3.19
CA ASP A 84 -13.10 9.95 -3.66
C ASP A 84 -12.15 9.15 -4.59
N PRO A 85 -12.02 9.51 -5.88
CA PRO A 85 -11.21 8.77 -6.84
C PRO A 85 -9.70 8.75 -6.59
N ARG A 86 -9.22 9.50 -5.61
CA ARG A 86 -7.81 9.46 -5.20
C ARG A 86 -7.50 8.23 -4.35
N PHE A 87 -8.52 7.53 -3.86
CA PHE A 87 -8.39 6.32 -3.07
C PHE A 87 -8.82 5.09 -3.87
N VAL A 88 -8.39 3.92 -3.38
CA VAL A 88 -8.81 2.59 -3.84
C VAL A 88 -9.02 1.68 -2.63
N GLY A 89 -9.76 0.59 -2.83
CA GLY A 89 -9.88 -0.49 -1.86
C GLY A 89 -11.29 -0.90 -1.49
N ALA A 90 -11.43 -1.94 -0.66
CA ALA A 90 -12.72 -2.51 -0.27
C ALA A 90 -13.67 -1.52 0.45
N GLY A 91 -13.18 -0.40 0.96
CA GLY A 91 -14.01 0.68 1.52
C GLY A 91 -14.54 1.69 0.49
N MET A 92 -14.21 1.55 -0.80
CA MET A 92 -14.67 2.43 -1.88
C MET A 92 -16.13 2.17 -2.26
N THR A 93 -16.73 3.19 -2.88
CA THR A 93 -18.02 3.09 -3.55
C THR A 93 -18.01 2.02 -4.66
N TRP A 94 -19.12 1.31 -4.80
CA TRP A 94 -19.32 0.36 -5.92
C TRP A 94 -19.82 1.06 -7.19
N THR A 95 -20.11 2.35 -7.10
CA THR A 95 -20.61 3.13 -8.22
C THR A 95 -19.46 3.70 -9.05
N PRO A 96 -19.72 4.12 -10.31
CA PRO A 96 -18.67 4.71 -11.12
C PRO A 96 -18.10 5.96 -10.45
N MET A 97 -16.80 5.92 -10.13
CA MET A 97 -16.07 7.03 -9.55
C MET A 97 -16.00 8.19 -10.55
N LEU A 98 -16.29 9.41 -10.09
CA LEU A 98 -16.25 10.60 -10.90
C LEU A 98 -15.17 11.55 -10.38
N ASP A 99 -14.38 12.14 -11.29
CA ASP A 99 -13.37 13.14 -10.93
C ASP A 99 -13.95 14.33 -10.12
N GLU A 100 -15.24 14.61 -10.27
CA GLU A 100 -15.94 15.68 -9.55
C GLU A 100 -16.23 15.37 -8.07
N ASP A 101 -16.13 14.11 -7.65
CA ASP A 101 -16.33 13.67 -6.26
C ASP A 101 -15.03 13.66 -5.44
N ALA A 102 -13.89 13.96 -6.08
CA ALA A 102 -12.60 14.10 -5.39
C ALA A 102 -12.67 15.18 -4.30
N PHE A 103 -12.14 14.86 -3.11
CA PHE A 103 -12.14 15.71 -1.90
C PHE A 103 -13.53 16.04 -1.34
N HIS A 104 -14.58 15.33 -1.73
CA HIS A 104 -15.94 15.69 -1.34
C HIS A 104 -16.68 14.64 -0.51
N ASP A 105 -15.95 13.63 -0.04
CA ASP A 105 -16.44 12.59 0.86
C ASP A 105 -15.43 12.27 2.00
N ALA A 106 -14.97 13.32 2.66
CA ALA A 106 -13.86 13.27 3.59
C ALA A 106 -14.09 12.36 4.80
N SER A 107 -15.29 12.39 5.38
CA SER A 107 -15.61 11.65 6.61
C SER A 107 -15.58 10.14 6.40
N ASP A 108 -16.13 9.64 5.28
CA ASP A 108 -16.15 8.21 5.01
C ASP A 108 -14.80 7.73 4.49
N CYS A 109 -14.16 8.46 3.56
CA CYS A 109 -12.81 8.14 3.14
C CYS A 109 -11.82 8.13 4.31
N ARG A 110 -11.91 9.09 5.25
CA ARG A 110 -11.08 9.07 6.46
C ARG A 110 -11.37 7.83 7.32
N ALA A 111 -12.63 7.50 7.51
CA ALA A 111 -13.02 6.36 8.34
C ALA A 111 -12.60 5.01 7.73
N GLN A 112 -12.63 4.89 6.41
CA GLN A 112 -12.16 3.70 5.69
C GLN A 112 -10.63 3.62 5.69
N PHE A 113 -9.94 4.75 5.48
CA PHE A 113 -8.48 4.82 5.53
C PHE A 113 -7.94 4.45 6.92
N ASP A 114 -8.58 4.93 8.00
CA ASP A 114 -8.20 4.60 9.39
C ASP A 114 -8.42 3.12 9.76
N ARG A 115 -9.13 2.36 8.93
CA ARG A 115 -9.35 0.92 9.10
C ARG A 115 -8.50 0.09 8.15
N ASP A 116 -7.60 0.73 7.41
CA ASP A 116 -6.80 0.10 6.35
C ASP A 116 -7.68 -0.55 5.25
N MET A 117 -8.91 -0.06 5.08
CA MET A 117 -9.86 -0.56 4.07
C MET A 117 -9.68 0.13 2.71
N ILE A 118 -9.00 1.28 2.69
CA ILE A 118 -8.63 2.01 1.48
C ILE A 118 -7.25 2.63 1.65
N ALA A 119 -6.56 2.89 0.54
CA ALA A 119 -5.36 3.72 0.50
C ALA A 119 -5.37 4.64 -0.72
N LEU A 120 -4.36 5.50 -0.84
CA LEU A 120 -4.22 6.32 -2.04
C LEU A 120 -3.92 5.43 -3.25
N ALA A 121 -4.65 5.69 -4.35
CA ALA A 121 -4.48 5.01 -5.63
C ALA A 121 -3.06 5.19 -6.19
N VAL A 122 -2.45 6.34 -5.90
CA VAL A 122 -1.10 6.68 -6.32
C VAL A 122 -0.27 6.87 -5.05
N GLY A 123 0.57 5.88 -4.75
CA GLY A 123 1.50 5.88 -3.62
C GLY A 123 2.94 5.70 -4.10
N GLU A 124 3.90 5.91 -3.20
CA GLU A 124 5.26 5.46 -3.45
C GLU A 124 5.23 3.93 -3.67
N PRO A 125 5.97 3.41 -4.66
CA PRO A 125 5.97 1.99 -4.93
C PRO A 125 6.38 1.22 -3.68
N VAL A 126 5.58 0.23 -3.30
CA VAL A 126 5.89 -0.65 -2.18
C VAL A 126 7.01 -1.58 -2.63
N GLU A 127 8.18 -1.42 -2.01
CA GLU A 127 9.32 -2.32 -2.20
C GLU A 127 9.66 -3.01 -0.87
N LEU A 128 9.63 -4.35 -0.87
CA LEU A 128 9.87 -5.14 0.33
C LEU A 128 10.67 -6.39 -0.02
N LEU A 129 11.73 -6.66 0.74
CA LEU A 129 12.60 -7.83 0.52
C LEU A 129 13.15 -7.94 -0.92
N GLY A 130 13.39 -6.81 -1.60
CA GLY A 130 13.87 -6.78 -2.99
C GLY A 130 12.80 -7.08 -4.05
N VAL A 131 11.53 -7.12 -3.64
CA VAL A 131 10.39 -7.26 -4.55
C VAL A 131 9.72 -5.90 -4.71
N ARG A 132 9.44 -5.51 -5.97
CA ARG A 132 8.70 -4.29 -6.28
C ARG A 132 7.23 -4.64 -6.48
N PHE A 133 6.41 -4.41 -5.46
CA PHE A 133 4.97 -4.68 -5.51
C PHE A 133 4.22 -3.63 -6.33
N GLY A 134 4.74 -2.41 -6.41
CA GLY A 134 4.15 -1.34 -7.21
C GLY A 134 3.23 -0.43 -6.39
N ASP A 135 2.15 0.04 -6.99
CA ASP A 135 1.14 0.89 -6.35
C ASP A 135 -0.20 0.15 -6.18
N ASN A 136 -1.22 0.88 -5.71
CA ASN A 136 -2.58 0.36 -5.57
C ASN A 136 -3.52 1.03 -6.57
N SER A 137 -3.07 1.29 -7.79
CA SER A 137 -3.87 2.04 -8.74
C SER A 137 -4.98 1.21 -9.39
N SER A 138 -5.09 -0.11 -9.11
CA SER A 138 -6.15 -0.97 -9.65
C SER A 138 -7.45 -0.84 -8.86
N GLN A 139 -8.56 -1.18 -9.51
CA GLN A 139 -9.87 -1.29 -8.84
C GLN A 139 -9.97 -2.54 -7.96
N TRP A 140 -9.08 -3.51 -8.19
CA TRP A 140 -9.02 -4.77 -7.45
C TRP A 140 -8.06 -4.70 -6.26
N SER A 141 -7.30 -3.60 -6.14
CA SER A 141 -6.44 -3.41 -4.97
C SER A 141 -7.23 -3.42 -3.66
N TYR A 142 -6.66 -3.99 -2.60
CA TYR A 142 -7.25 -4.09 -1.27
C TYR A 142 -8.60 -4.83 -1.24
N ASP A 143 -8.77 -5.83 -2.09
CA ASP A 143 -9.89 -6.77 -2.03
C ASP A 143 -9.56 -8.05 -1.23
N GLY A 144 -8.30 -8.17 -0.80
CA GLY A 144 -7.76 -9.26 0.00
C GLY A 144 -7.18 -10.41 -0.83
N GLU A 145 -7.10 -10.24 -2.15
CA GLU A 145 -6.45 -11.16 -3.08
C GLU A 145 -5.32 -10.44 -3.81
N CYS A 146 -4.27 -11.16 -4.21
CA CYS A 146 -3.22 -10.59 -5.04
C CYS A 146 -3.61 -10.71 -6.51
N ASP A 147 -3.77 -9.59 -7.22
CA ASP A 147 -4.12 -9.55 -8.64
C ASP A 147 -2.92 -9.50 -9.59
N ASP A 148 -1.74 -9.25 -9.05
CA ASP A 148 -0.54 -9.07 -9.86
C ASP A 148 -0.09 -10.40 -10.48
N PRO A 149 -0.07 -10.53 -11.83
CA PRO A 149 0.25 -11.78 -12.52
C PRO A 149 1.69 -12.27 -12.34
N ARG A 150 2.57 -11.46 -11.73
CA ARG A 150 3.93 -11.90 -11.37
C ARG A 150 3.94 -12.86 -10.19
N PHE A 151 2.85 -12.92 -9.43
CA PHE A 151 2.70 -13.78 -8.27
C PHE A 151 1.86 -15.03 -8.57
N GLU A 152 2.07 -16.08 -7.79
CA GLU A 152 1.26 -17.30 -7.74
C GLU A 152 1.08 -17.75 -6.28
N GLY A 153 0.04 -18.53 -6.01
CA GLY A 153 -0.19 -19.08 -4.66
C GLY A 153 -1.66 -19.11 -4.27
N ALA A 154 -1.91 -19.39 -2.98
CA ALA A 154 -3.25 -19.50 -2.42
C ALA A 154 -3.92 -18.14 -2.14
N GLY A 155 -3.13 -17.06 -2.07
CA GLY A 155 -3.62 -15.69 -1.92
C GLY A 155 -3.91 -14.97 -3.24
N MET A 156 -3.64 -15.59 -4.40
CA MET A 156 -3.94 -14.97 -5.69
C MET A 156 -5.44 -14.84 -5.92
N VAL A 157 -5.80 -13.86 -6.74
CA VAL A 157 -7.16 -13.68 -7.25
C VAL A 157 -7.75 -15.00 -7.76
N HIS A 158 -9.02 -15.27 -7.42
CA HIS A 158 -9.69 -16.50 -7.88
C HIS A 158 -9.95 -16.53 -9.39
N ALA A 159 -9.98 -15.35 -10.00
CA ALA A 159 -10.08 -15.17 -11.44
C ALA A 159 -8.72 -15.42 -12.11
N THR A 160 -8.66 -15.24 -13.43
CA THR A 160 -7.37 -15.25 -14.12
C THR A 160 -6.72 -13.87 -13.92
N PRO A 161 -5.49 -13.78 -13.37
CA PRO A 161 -4.75 -12.53 -13.30
C PRO A 161 -4.59 -11.89 -14.68
N LEU A 162 -4.60 -10.57 -14.75
CA LEU A 162 -4.51 -9.82 -16.00
C LEU A 162 -3.23 -8.98 -16.06
N ASP A 163 -2.62 -8.87 -17.24
CA ASP A 163 -1.44 -8.03 -17.45
C ASP A 163 -1.68 -6.54 -17.10
N GLU A 164 -2.94 -6.09 -17.11
CA GLU A 164 -3.31 -4.71 -16.73
C GLU A 164 -3.26 -4.44 -15.22
N ASP A 165 -3.12 -5.48 -14.39
CA ASP A 165 -2.99 -5.40 -12.92
C ASP A 165 -1.53 -5.54 -12.46
N LEU A 166 -0.60 -5.65 -13.40
CA LEU A 166 0.84 -5.67 -13.13
C LEU A 166 1.30 -4.43 -12.36
N TYR A 167 1.87 -4.62 -11.17
CA TYR A 167 2.33 -3.59 -10.21
C TYR A 167 1.21 -2.70 -9.64
N ARG A 168 -0.06 -3.13 -9.67
CA ARG A 168 -1.19 -2.25 -9.30
C ARG A 168 -1.99 -2.72 -8.10
N ASP A 169 -1.56 -3.79 -7.45
CA ASP A 169 -2.19 -4.33 -6.25
C ASP A 169 -1.13 -4.60 -5.17
N ALA A 170 -0.37 -3.54 -4.86
CA ALA A 170 0.80 -3.67 -4.02
C ALA A 170 0.46 -4.01 -2.56
N GLY A 171 -0.66 -3.52 -2.04
CA GLY A 171 -1.15 -3.75 -0.69
C GLY A 171 -1.36 -5.23 -0.43
N ASP A 172 -2.30 -5.85 -1.15
CA ASP A 172 -2.64 -7.25 -0.95
C ASP A 172 -1.49 -8.17 -1.33
N CYS A 173 -0.83 -7.94 -2.47
CA CYS A 173 0.31 -8.76 -2.86
C CYS A 173 1.46 -8.70 -1.85
N SER A 174 1.76 -7.55 -1.25
CA SER A 174 2.84 -7.44 -0.25
C SER A 174 2.48 -8.10 1.08
N ASP A 175 1.24 -7.95 1.55
CA ASP A 175 0.75 -8.59 2.76
C ASP A 175 0.69 -10.12 2.59
N LEU A 176 0.15 -10.59 1.46
CA LEU A 176 0.07 -12.01 1.16
C LEU A 176 1.45 -12.64 0.90
N TYR A 177 2.42 -11.89 0.38
CA TYR A 177 3.80 -12.35 0.23
C TYR A 177 4.47 -12.54 1.61
N LEU A 178 4.27 -11.60 2.54
CA LEU A 178 4.75 -11.72 3.92
C LEU A 178 4.14 -12.92 4.65
N ASP A 179 2.86 -13.19 4.40
CA ASP A 179 2.15 -14.34 4.94
C ASP A 179 2.46 -15.65 4.18
N SER A 180 3.34 -15.61 3.17
CA SER A 180 3.71 -16.74 2.31
C SER A 180 2.49 -17.41 1.64
N MET A 181 1.44 -16.63 1.40
CA MET A 181 0.25 -17.04 0.65
C MET A 181 0.42 -16.84 -0.85
N VAL A 182 1.31 -15.93 -1.26
CA VAL A 182 1.77 -15.78 -2.65
C VAL A 182 3.30 -15.77 -2.73
N GLU A 183 3.83 -16.20 -3.87
CA GLU A 183 5.24 -16.20 -4.25
C GLU A 183 5.40 -15.71 -5.69
N LEU A 184 6.55 -15.16 -6.07
CA LEU A 184 6.79 -14.74 -7.45
C LEU A 184 6.93 -15.96 -8.36
N VAL A 185 6.25 -15.97 -9.51
CA VAL A 185 6.18 -17.09 -10.46
C VAL A 185 7.57 -17.54 -10.97
N ALA A 186 8.54 -16.62 -11.02
CA ALA A 186 9.91 -16.93 -11.43
C ALA A 186 10.77 -17.52 -10.29
N LEU A 187 10.26 -17.57 -9.04
CA LEU A 187 10.91 -18.18 -7.87
C LEU A 187 10.49 -19.62 -7.61
N GLY A 188 9.96 -20.34 -8.62
CA GLY A 188 9.62 -21.75 -8.51
C GLY A 188 10.79 -22.60 -8.01
N ALA A 189 10.82 -22.83 -6.68
CA ALA A 189 11.82 -23.53 -5.89
C ALA A 189 13.07 -22.72 -5.45
N ILE A 190 12.93 -21.92 -4.39
CA ILE A 190 14.03 -21.83 -3.41
C ILE A 190 13.99 -23.14 -2.60
N PRO A 191 14.98 -24.04 -2.71
CA PRO A 191 15.02 -25.19 -1.83
C PRO A 191 15.19 -24.70 -0.38
N ASP A 192 14.41 -25.26 0.55
CA ASP A 192 14.45 -24.98 2.01
C ASP A 192 15.86 -25.10 2.67
N ASP A 193 16.85 -25.56 1.91
CA ASP A 193 18.25 -25.78 2.30
C ASP A 193 19.23 -24.99 1.40
N ALA A 194 18.81 -23.86 0.82
CA ALA A 194 19.74 -22.90 0.26
C ALA A 194 20.30 -22.04 1.40
N THR A 195 21.53 -22.34 1.84
CA THR A 195 22.39 -21.28 2.37
C THR A 195 22.35 -20.14 1.35
N VAL A 196 21.98 -18.93 1.78
CA VAL A 196 21.97 -17.70 0.98
C VAL A 196 23.30 -17.51 0.22
N VAL A 197 23.43 -18.20 -0.91
CA VAL A 197 24.27 -17.78 -2.01
C VAL A 197 23.56 -16.54 -2.54
N GLU A 198 24.30 -15.48 -2.84
CA GLU A 198 23.79 -14.24 -3.45
C GLU A 198 23.12 -14.54 -4.79
N VAL A 199 21.96 -15.18 -4.78
CA VAL A 199 21.02 -15.11 -5.88
C VAL A 199 20.41 -13.73 -5.71
N MET A 200 20.80 -12.82 -6.59
CA MET A 200 20.39 -11.41 -6.48
C MET A 200 18.99 -11.25 -7.04
N LEU A 201 18.05 -11.97 -6.43
CA LEU A 201 16.65 -12.01 -6.80
C LEU A 201 16.06 -10.61 -6.60
N TYR A 202 15.65 -10.01 -7.70
CA TYR A 202 14.92 -8.77 -7.71
C TYR A 202 13.71 -8.94 -8.60
N ASP A 203 12.53 -8.68 -8.06
CA ASP A 203 11.26 -8.89 -8.77
C ASP A 203 11.02 -10.31 -9.30
N GLY A 204 11.55 -11.30 -8.58
CA GLY A 204 11.45 -12.72 -8.95
C GLY A 204 12.42 -13.14 -10.04
N ILE A 205 13.19 -12.21 -10.58
CA ILE A 205 14.17 -12.49 -11.61
C ILE A 205 15.45 -13.02 -10.97
N ASP A 206 15.90 -14.18 -11.44
CA ASP A 206 17.22 -14.70 -11.16
C ASP A 206 18.27 -14.03 -12.04
N PHE A 207 18.97 -13.04 -11.47
CA PHE A 207 20.10 -12.37 -12.08
C PHE A 207 21.40 -13.21 -12.02
N GLY A 208 21.43 -14.27 -11.20
CA GLY A 208 22.58 -15.15 -11.05
C GLY A 208 23.61 -14.63 -10.05
N ASP A 209 24.90 -14.71 -10.43
CA ASP A 209 26.07 -14.31 -9.65
C ASP A 209 26.98 -13.30 -10.40
N ASP A 210 28.09 -12.87 -9.78
CA ASP A 210 29.10 -11.96 -10.37
C ASP A 210 30.43 -12.70 -10.65
N HIS A 211 30.38 -13.89 -11.26
CA HIS A 211 31.58 -14.71 -11.50
C HIS A 211 32.21 -14.59 -12.90
N SER A 212 31.64 -13.80 -13.83
CA SER A 212 32.24 -13.58 -15.15
C SER A 212 33.45 -12.65 -15.12
N GLU A 213 34.18 -12.52 -16.23
CA GLU A 213 35.26 -11.53 -16.35
C GLU A 213 34.74 -10.10 -16.59
N TRP A 214 33.46 -9.99 -16.99
CA TRP A 214 32.79 -8.74 -17.34
C TRP A 214 31.85 -8.24 -16.23
N SER A 215 31.56 -9.06 -15.22
CA SER A 215 30.75 -8.63 -14.07
C SER A 215 31.34 -7.44 -13.31
N LEU A 216 30.47 -6.61 -12.72
CA LEU A 216 30.82 -5.47 -11.88
C LEU A 216 31.62 -4.38 -12.64
N ASP A 217 31.38 -4.25 -13.94
CA ASP A 217 31.99 -3.24 -14.79
C ASP A 217 31.08 -2.03 -15.07
N GLY A 218 29.82 -2.11 -14.63
CA GLY A 218 28.80 -1.07 -14.72
C GLY A 218 27.93 -1.14 -15.98
N GLU A 219 28.02 -2.21 -16.76
CA GLU A 219 27.10 -2.55 -17.86
C GLU A 219 26.54 -3.96 -17.63
N CYS A 220 25.35 -4.26 -18.15
CA CYS A 220 24.80 -5.63 -18.09
C CYS A 220 25.28 -6.50 -19.25
N ASP A 221 25.97 -7.60 -18.96
CA ASP A 221 26.49 -8.55 -19.95
C ASP A 221 25.62 -9.80 -20.14
N ASP A 222 24.48 -9.90 -19.46
CA ASP A 222 23.59 -11.06 -19.56
C ASP A 222 22.71 -11.02 -20.83
N PRO A 223 22.85 -11.98 -21.76
CA PRO A 223 22.13 -11.99 -23.04
C PRO A 223 20.61 -12.20 -22.93
N ARG A 224 20.08 -12.51 -21.75
CA ARG A 224 18.63 -12.61 -21.50
C ARG A 224 17.95 -11.25 -21.48
N PHE A 225 18.71 -10.18 -21.26
CA PHE A 225 18.19 -8.82 -21.18
C PHE A 225 18.45 -8.02 -22.46
N ALA A 226 17.69 -6.95 -22.61
CA ALA A 226 17.88 -5.92 -23.61
C ALA A 226 17.57 -4.55 -23.01
N GLY A 227 18.25 -3.51 -23.49
CA GLY A 227 17.96 -2.13 -23.12
C GLY A 227 19.20 -1.23 -23.03
N PRO A 228 19.01 0.06 -22.69
CA PRO A 228 20.10 1.03 -22.53
C PRO A 228 21.12 0.70 -21.43
N GLY A 229 20.84 -0.24 -20.53
CA GLY A 229 21.78 -0.71 -19.51
C GLY A 229 22.70 -1.85 -19.97
N MET A 230 22.49 -2.38 -21.18
CA MET A 230 23.30 -3.47 -21.71
C MET A 230 24.70 -2.99 -22.09
N THR A 231 25.66 -3.91 -22.00
CA THR A 231 26.97 -3.77 -22.62
C THR A 231 26.86 -3.31 -24.07
N ALA A 232 27.74 -2.40 -24.47
CA ALA A 232 27.86 -2.00 -25.87
C ALA A 232 28.68 -3.02 -26.69
N THR A 233 29.24 -4.03 -26.02
CA THR A 233 30.11 -5.03 -26.62
C THR A 233 29.33 -6.26 -27.10
N LEU A 234 30.05 -7.32 -27.47
CA LEU A 234 29.42 -8.54 -27.97
C LEU A 234 29.00 -9.40 -26.78
N LEU A 235 27.69 -9.62 -26.65
CA LEU A 235 27.14 -10.56 -25.67
C LEU A 235 27.61 -12.00 -25.95
N LEU A 236 28.05 -12.68 -24.90
CA LEU A 236 28.46 -14.07 -24.95
C LEU A 236 27.45 -14.94 -24.19
N ASP A 237 27.10 -16.09 -24.75
CA ASP A 237 26.20 -17.05 -24.08
C ASP A 237 26.75 -17.51 -22.72
N GLU A 238 28.08 -17.46 -22.52
CA GLU A 238 28.74 -17.86 -21.27
C GLU A 238 28.59 -16.86 -20.13
N ASP A 239 28.18 -15.62 -20.41
CA ASP A 239 27.95 -14.57 -19.39
C ASP A 239 26.51 -14.59 -18.85
N THR A 240 25.66 -15.51 -19.36
CA THR A 240 24.31 -15.71 -18.84
C THR A 240 24.34 -16.05 -17.34
N TYR A 241 23.62 -15.29 -16.51
CA TYR A 241 23.58 -15.38 -15.04
C TYR A 241 24.91 -15.05 -14.33
N HIS A 242 25.84 -14.37 -14.99
CA HIS A 242 27.19 -14.15 -14.43
C HIS A 242 27.58 -12.67 -14.34
N ASP A 243 26.60 -11.77 -14.38
CA ASP A 243 26.75 -10.34 -14.15
C ASP A 243 25.54 -9.78 -13.37
N ALA A 244 25.29 -10.39 -12.22
CA ALA A 244 24.06 -10.18 -11.48
C ALA A 244 23.90 -8.77 -10.94
N THR A 245 24.98 -8.13 -10.47
CA THR A 245 24.92 -6.80 -9.86
C THR A 245 24.54 -5.74 -10.87
N ASP A 246 25.25 -5.67 -12.00
CA ASP A 246 25.01 -4.62 -12.96
C ASP A 246 23.69 -4.83 -13.69
N CYS A 247 23.37 -6.08 -14.06
CA CYS A 247 22.06 -6.40 -14.65
C CYS A 247 20.90 -6.12 -13.70
N ARG A 248 21.01 -6.44 -12.40
CA ARG A 248 19.95 -6.12 -11.43
C ARG A 248 19.78 -4.61 -11.29
N ASP A 249 20.87 -3.88 -11.14
CA ASP A 249 20.81 -2.43 -10.89
C ASP A 249 20.23 -1.70 -12.12
N GLU A 250 20.68 -2.05 -13.32
CA GLU A 250 20.15 -1.51 -14.57
C GLU A 250 18.68 -1.92 -14.83
N TYR A 251 18.26 -3.12 -14.39
CA TYR A 251 16.86 -3.53 -14.42
C TYR A 251 16.00 -2.74 -13.41
N ALA A 252 16.48 -2.57 -12.19
CA ALA A 252 15.79 -1.80 -11.14
C ALA A 252 15.60 -0.32 -11.55
N ASP A 253 16.58 0.24 -12.28
CA ASP A 253 16.53 1.57 -12.89
C ASP A 253 15.63 1.66 -14.13
N GLY A 254 15.00 0.56 -14.56
CA GLY A 254 14.13 0.49 -15.72
C GLY A 254 14.87 0.65 -17.06
N ARG A 255 16.18 0.40 -17.06
CA ARG A 255 17.05 0.48 -18.24
C ARG A 255 17.23 -0.87 -18.93
N LEU A 256 16.67 -1.95 -18.38
CA LEU A 256 16.66 -3.29 -18.95
C LEU A 256 15.26 -3.91 -18.93
N TRP A 257 15.01 -4.83 -19.88
CA TRP A 257 13.83 -5.70 -19.95
C TRP A 257 14.25 -7.05 -20.54
N PHE A 258 13.43 -8.10 -20.37
CA PHE A 258 13.69 -9.39 -21.00
C PHE A 258 13.57 -9.32 -22.53
N ALA A 259 14.54 -9.87 -23.24
CA ALA A 259 14.64 -9.87 -24.70
C ALA A 259 13.77 -10.94 -25.39
#